data_AF-A0A8D8V4C8-F1
#
_entry.id   AF-A0A8D8V4C8-F1
#
_cell.length_a   1.000
_cell.length_b   1.000
_cell.length_c   1.000
_cell.angle_alpha   90.00
_cell.angle_beta   90.00
_cell.angle_gamma   90.00
#
_symmetry.space_group_name_H-M   'P 1'
#
loop_
_entity.id
_entity.type
_entity.pdbx_description
1 polymer ?
#
loop_
_entity_poly.entity_id
_entity_poly.type
_entity_poly.pdbx_seq_one_letter_code
_entity_poly.pdbx_strand_id
1 'polypeptide(L)'
;GGGGGKGKSDSLRYEYDDHYFLTDPREFIYEFFPLQSEWQLLRTSISLRDFEELPFVRSLFFRYGLYFPDTNTKAVMYTDQTGAATVRIAMPVNMQSSLIFHYNLKLYDGDGDMFDSVSLKRFVMQSVVDNVVSFRVHAPAAAEFLLDIFANSVTPREYLTGEPMKFKSVCKFKIVCSELHTVMVPLPDCASGEWGPVKATRLFGLVPITHPDALIFAGKDLEIQFRMSKPLTDFMSTLHKNGADEKKLSKCVTHRIIDEDIVSFVINFPEEGQYGFDVYTREISAPSLGGASDHRPHSPNIRAPPSSGRNNKCLLTHCCKYLINSSKRN
;
A
#
# COMPACT_ATOMS: atom_id res chain seq x y z
N GLY A 1 -11.74 41.33 32.81
CA GLY A 1 -12.44 41.10 31.54
C GLY A 1 -11.88 39.84 30.93
N GLY A 2 -12.70 38.80 30.79
CA GLY A 2 -12.29 37.46 30.39
C GLY A 2 -11.94 37.34 28.91
N GLY A 3 -10.86 36.61 28.63
CA GLY A 3 -10.53 36.09 27.30
C GLY A 3 -10.81 34.59 27.29
N GLY A 4 -11.97 34.20 26.76
CA GLY A 4 -12.40 32.82 26.68
C GLY A 4 -11.54 32.00 25.72
N GLY A 5 -10.97 30.91 26.24
CA GLY A 5 -10.39 29.85 25.42
C GLY A 5 -11.49 29.15 24.62
N LYS A 6 -11.45 29.27 23.30
CA LYS A 6 -12.22 28.40 22.41
C LYS A 6 -11.59 27.01 22.44
N GLY A 7 -12.17 26.11 23.23
CA GLY A 7 -11.94 24.68 23.10
C GLY A 7 -12.23 24.26 21.66
N LYS A 8 -11.30 23.50 21.05
CA LYS A 8 -11.56 22.78 19.80
C LYS A 8 -12.78 21.90 20.05
N SER A 9 -13.90 22.23 19.41
CA SER A 9 -15.09 21.39 19.42
C SER A 9 -14.69 20.04 18.82
N ASP A 10 -14.70 19.00 19.64
CA ASP A 10 -14.50 17.63 19.22
C ASP A 10 -15.66 17.29 18.26
N SER A 11 -15.36 17.29 16.96
CA SER A 11 -16.35 17.03 15.90
C SER A 11 -16.63 15.53 15.87
N LEU A 12 -17.36 15.04 16.86
CA LEU A 12 -17.91 13.68 16.87
C LEU A 12 -18.86 13.56 15.67
N ARG A 13 -18.44 12.78 14.67
CA ARG A 13 -19.27 12.41 13.54
C ARG A 13 -19.90 11.07 13.85
N TYR A 14 -21.22 11.07 14.04
CA TYR A 14 -22.00 9.84 14.08
C TYR A 14 -22.16 9.34 12.64
N GLU A 15 -21.53 8.21 12.33
CA GLU A 15 -21.71 7.49 11.08
C GLU A 15 -22.40 6.17 11.43
N TYR A 16 -23.51 5.86 10.76
CA TYR A 16 -24.20 4.58 10.94
C TYR A 16 -23.35 3.47 10.30
N ASP A 17 -23.00 2.45 11.07
CA ASP A 17 -22.26 1.29 10.60
C ASP A 17 -23.19 0.06 10.58
N ASP A 18 -23.72 -0.25 9.40
CA ASP A 18 -24.66 -1.35 9.18
C ASP A 18 -24.08 -2.74 9.47
N HIS A 19 -22.75 -2.85 9.54
CA HIS A 19 -22.05 -4.10 9.84
C HIS A 19 -22.53 -4.71 11.17
N TYR A 20 -22.86 -3.87 12.17
CA TYR A 20 -23.27 -4.33 13.50
C TYR A 20 -24.76 -4.72 13.59
N PHE A 21 -25.51 -4.67 12.49
CA PHE A 21 -26.87 -5.17 12.43
C PHE A 21 -26.88 -6.62 11.93
N LEU A 22 -27.21 -7.57 12.82
CA LEU A 22 -27.24 -9.01 12.50
C LEU A 22 -25.91 -9.56 11.97
N THR A 23 -24.79 -9.08 12.50
CA THR A 23 -23.44 -9.54 12.17
C THR A 23 -23.28 -11.04 12.39
N ASP A 24 -22.52 -11.71 11.51
CA ASP A 24 -22.13 -13.11 11.75
C ASP A 24 -21.35 -13.20 13.07
N PRO A 25 -21.71 -14.10 14.01
CA PRO A 25 -20.98 -14.28 15.26
C PRO A 25 -19.48 -14.51 15.10
N ARG A 26 -19.06 -15.12 13.98
CA ARG A 26 -17.64 -15.37 13.64
C ARG A 26 -16.87 -14.09 13.32
N GLU A 27 -17.54 -13.04 12.90
CA GLU A 27 -16.96 -11.71 12.69
C GLU A 27 -17.07 -10.89 13.97
N PHE A 28 -18.23 -10.94 14.62
CA PHE A 28 -18.54 -10.16 15.82
C PHE A 28 -17.59 -10.46 17.00
N ILE A 29 -17.17 -11.72 17.15
CA ILE A 29 -16.27 -12.17 18.22
C ILE A 29 -14.88 -11.51 18.15
N TYR A 30 -14.47 -10.95 17.01
CA TYR A 30 -13.19 -10.24 16.92
C TYR A 30 -13.17 -8.91 17.66
N GLU A 31 -14.33 -8.28 17.84
CA GLU A 31 -14.45 -6.97 18.50
C GLU A 31 -15.06 -7.08 19.89
N PHE A 32 -15.95 -8.05 20.12
CA PHE A 32 -16.72 -8.14 21.36
C PHE A 32 -16.70 -9.56 21.95
N PHE A 33 -16.12 -9.69 23.13
CA PHE A 33 -16.20 -10.90 23.94
C PHE A 33 -17.33 -10.79 24.98
N PRO A 34 -18.37 -11.64 24.92
CA PRO A 34 -19.51 -11.57 25.84
C PRO A 34 -19.17 -12.14 27.23
N LEU A 35 -19.84 -11.61 28.26
CA LEU A 35 -19.68 -12.09 29.64
C LEU A 35 -20.18 -13.53 29.86
N GLN A 36 -21.22 -13.95 29.14
CA GLN A 36 -21.73 -15.33 29.20
C GLN A 36 -21.38 -16.02 27.89
N SER A 37 -20.84 -17.23 27.98
CA SER A 37 -20.24 -17.95 26.84
C SER A 37 -21.28 -18.28 25.76
N GLU A 38 -22.53 -18.53 26.17
CA GLU A 38 -23.62 -18.85 25.24
C GLU A 38 -23.91 -17.71 24.25
N TRP A 39 -23.66 -16.46 24.63
CA TRP A 39 -23.87 -15.28 23.79
C TRP A 39 -22.77 -15.07 22.74
N GLN A 40 -21.74 -15.92 22.72
CA GLN A 40 -20.82 -15.92 21.59
C GLN A 40 -21.53 -16.36 20.31
N LEU A 41 -22.59 -17.17 20.43
CA LEU A 41 -23.35 -17.71 19.29
C LEU A 41 -22.48 -18.46 18.26
N LEU A 42 -21.26 -18.84 18.64
CA LEU A 42 -20.35 -19.64 17.85
C LEU A 42 -20.70 -21.12 17.99
N ARG A 43 -20.44 -21.89 16.93
CA ARG A 43 -20.55 -23.35 16.98
C ARG A 43 -19.64 -23.96 18.05
N THR A 44 -18.44 -23.39 18.19
CA THR A 44 -17.46 -23.73 19.22
C THR A 44 -17.06 -22.42 19.89
N SER A 45 -17.42 -22.25 21.15
CA SER A 45 -17.05 -21.07 21.93
C SER A 45 -15.53 -21.01 22.13
N ILE A 46 -14.97 -19.80 22.09
CA ILE A 46 -13.56 -19.54 22.39
C ILE A 46 -13.41 -19.06 23.84
N SER A 47 -12.24 -19.26 24.43
CA SER A 47 -11.94 -18.73 25.76
C SER A 47 -11.58 -17.24 25.69
N LEU A 48 -11.58 -16.55 26.84
CA LEU A 48 -11.08 -15.17 26.92
C LEU A 48 -9.62 -15.07 26.45
N ARG A 49 -8.80 -16.07 26.78
CA ARG A 49 -7.40 -16.15 26.34
C ARG A 49 -7.31 -16.24 24.82
N ASP A 50 -8.13 -17.08 24.19
CA ASP A 50 -8.14 -17.19 22.73
C ASP A 50 -8.59 -15.89 22.06
N PHE A 51 -9.60 -15.22 22.65
CA PHE A 51 -10.06 -13.90 22.21
C PHE A 51 -8.95 -12.84 22.29
N GLU A 52 -8.21 -12.78 23.40
CA GLU A 52 -7.08 -11.84 23.57
C GLU A 52 -5.95 -12.09 22.56
N GLU A 53 -5.85 -13.28 22.00
CA GLU A 53 -4.90 -13.62 20.95
C GLU A 53 -5.40 -13.29 19.53
N LEU A 54 -6.70 -12.97 19.34
CA LEU A 54 -7.25 -12.64 18.02
C LEU A 54 -6.71 -11.31 17.49
N PRO A 55 -6.35 -11.23 16.20
CA PRO A 55 -5.99 -9.96 15.56
C PRO A 55 -7.06 -8.89 15.77
N PHE A 56 -6.63 -7.68 16.11
CA PHE A 56 -7.57 -6.55 16.16
C PHE A 56 -8.00 -6.21 14.73
N VAL A 57 -9.28 -6.41 14.43
CA VAL A 57 -9.90 -6.00 13.15
C VAL A 57 -11.07 -5.06 13.42
N ARG A 58 -11.47 -4.31 12.40
CA ARG A 58 -12.69 -3.48 12.43
C ARG A 58 -13.70 -3.98 11.43
N SER A 59 -14.97 -3.61 11.58
CA SER A 59 -16.06 -3.82 10.61
C SER A 59 -15.66 -3.71 9.13
N LEU A 60 -14.83 -2.72 8.78
CA LEU A 60 -14.38 -2.49 7.42
C LEU A 60 -13.52 -3.63 6.83
N PHE A 61 -12.81 -4.38 7.68
CA PHE A 61 -12.09 -5.59 7.29
C PHE A 61 -13.06 -6.60 6.65
N PHE A 62 -14.17 -6.88 7.34
CA PHE A 62 -15.21 -7.79 6.88
C PHE A 62 -16.01 -7.21 5.71
N ARG A 63 -16.31 -5.90 5.72
CA ARG A 63 -17.01 -5.24 4.60
C ARG A 63 -16.24 -5.34 3.28
N TYR A 64 -14.91 -5.33 3.33
CA TYR A 64 -14.07 -5.56 2.15
C TYR A 64 -13.82 -7.05 1.84
N GLY A 65 -14.39 -7.96 2.64
CA GLY A 65 -14.19 -9.41 2.51
C GLY A 65 -12.75 -9.85 2.79
N LEU A 66 -12.00 -9.06 3.56
CA LEU A 66 -10.63 -9.41 3.93
C LEU A 66 -10.63 -10.61 4.86
N TYR A 67 -9.58 -11.42 4.76
CA TYR A 67 -9.39 -12.56 5.65
C TYR A 67 -7.90 -12.84 5.86
N PHE A 68 -7.59 -13.48 6.98
CA PHE A 68 -6.23 -13.95 7.23
C PHE A 68 -6.02 -15.30 6.55
N PRO A 69 -5.06 -15.44 5.63
CA PRO A 69 -4.80 -16.71 4.95
C PRO A 69 -4.15 -17.75 5.87
N ASP A 70 -3.50 -17.32 6.96
CA ASP A 70 -2.94 -18.18 7.99
C ASP A 70 -3.87 -18.23 9.20
N THR A 71 -4.35 -19.42 9.54
CA THR A 71 -5.25 -19.67 10.68
C THR A 71 -4.59 -19.37 12.03
N ASN A 72 -3.26 -19.29 12.09
CA ASN A 72 -2.50 -18.97 13.29
C ASN A 72 -2.12 -17.48 13.38
N THR A 73 -2.71 -16.62 12.55
CA THR A 73 -2.49 -15.17 12.65
C THR A 73 -3.02 -14.64 13.99
N LYS A 74 -2.13 -14.10 14.83
CA LYS A 74 -2.45 -13.58 16.16
C LYS A 74 -2.32 -12.05 16.23
N ALA A 75 -2.87 -11.45 17.28
CA ALA A 75 -2.72 -10.02 17.59
C ALA A 75 -1.26 -9.61 17.76
N VAL A 76 -0.46 -10.50 18.35
CA VAL A 76 0.98 -10.31 18.61
C VAL A 76 1.77 -11.21 17.67
N MET A 77 2.61 -10.59 16.84
CA MET A 77 3.48 -11.26 15.88
C MET A 77 4.94 -11.07 16.31
N TYR A 78 5.66 -12.17 16.46
CA TYR A 78 7.08 -12.15 16.83
C TYR A 78 7.95 -12.13 15.57
N THR A 79 9.07 -11.41 15.65
CA THR A 79 10.08 -11.48 14.59
C THR A 79 10.76 -12.85 14.57
N ASP A 80 11.13 -13.29 13.39
CA ASP A 80 12.00 -14.44 13.20
C ASP A 80 13.46 -14.12 13.56
N GLN A 81 14.36 -15.08 13.35
CA GLN A 81 15.80 -14.94 13.63
C GLN A 81 16.47 -13.82 12.81
N THR A 82 15.83 -13.40 11.71
CA THR A 82 16.28 -12.28 10.87
C THR A 82 15.70 -10.95 11.32
N GLY A 83 15.00 -10.88 12.46
CA GLY A 83 14.38 -9.65 12.94
C GLY A 83 13.16 -9.23 12.10
N ALA A 84 12.58 -10.14 11.31
CA ALA A 84 11.45 -9.84 10.44
C ALA A 84 10.16 -10.50 10.91
N ALA A 85 9.03 -9.79 10.81
CA ALA A 85 7.69 -10.34 11.00
C ALA A 85 6.84 -10.02 9.76
N THR A 86 6.07 -10.99 9.27
CA THR A 86 5.21 -10.79 8.08
C THR A 86 3.74 -10.94 8.44
N VAL A 87 2.97 -9.88 8.26
CA VAL A 87 1.50 -9.92 8.32
C VAL A 87 0.97 -10.09 6.90
N ARG A 88 0.07 -11.06 6.70
CA ARG A 88 -0.59 -11.32 5.41
C ARG A 88 -2.09 -11.16 5.52
N ILE A 89 -2.68 -10.48 4.55
CA ILE A 89 -4.11 -10.29 4.43
C ILE A 89 -4.51 -10.65 3.01
N ALA A 90 -5.42 -11.60 2.88
CA ALA A 90 -6.00 -11.97 1.62
C ALA A 90 -7.25 -11.14 1.34
N MET A 91 -7.51 -10.86 0.07
CA MET A 91 -8.68 -10.11 -0.39
C MET A 91 -9.43 -10.90 -1.47
N PRO A 92 -10.74 -10.65 -1.64
CA PRO A 92 -11.52 -11.25 -2.72
C PRO A 92 -11.00 -10.82 -4.10
N VAL A 93 -11.06 -11.73 -5.08
CA VAL A 93 -10.52 -11.47 -6.44
C VAL A 93 -11.18 -10.25 -7.10
N ASN A 94 -12.49 -10.07 -6.91
CA ASN A 94 -13.23 -8.93 -7.45
C ASN A 94 -12.84 -7.57 -6.84
N MET A 95 -12.14 -7.55 -5.70
CA MET A 95 -11.70 -6.32 -5.02
C MET A 95 -10.26 -5.92 -5.38
N GLN A 96 -9.45 -6.81 -5.96
CA GLN A 96 -8.03 -6.57 -6.22
C GLN A 96 -7.77 -5.32 -7.08
N SER A 97 -8.66 -5.01 -8.02
CA SER A 97 -8.52 -3.89 -8.94
C SER A 97 -8.86 -2.53 -8.34
N SER A 98 -9.51 -2.48 -7.17
CA SER A 98 -9.90 -1.22 -6.51
C SER A 98 -9.33 -1.07 -5.11
N LEU A 99 -9.04 -2.17 -4.42
CA LEU A 99 -8.59 -2.11 -3.04
C LEU A 99 -7.13 -1.67 -2.97
N ILE A 100 -6.90 -0.60 -2.24
CA ILE A 100 -5.58 -0.04 -1.97
C ILE A 100 -5.33 -0.05 -0.47
N PHE A 101 -4.07 -0.28 -0.11
CA PHE A 101 -3.64 -0.38 1.28
C PHE A 101 -2.63 0.69 1.64
N HIS A 102 -2.70 1.11 2.89
CA HIS A 102 -1.72 1.97 3.55
C HIS A 102 -1.42 1.39 4.93
N TYR A 103 -0.27 1.73 5.49
CA TYR A 103 0.11 1.28 6.82
C TYR A 103 0.84 2.38 7.57
N ASN A 104 0.75 2.32 8.89
CA ASN A 104 1.60 3.06 9.81
C ASN A 104 2.34 2.07 10.71
N LEU A 105 3.62 2.32 10.93
CA LEU A 105 4.42 1.62 11.94
C LEU A 105 4.92 2.64 12.95
N LYS A 106 4.67 2.39 14.22
CA LYS A 106 5.17 3.22 15.33
C LYS A 106 5.70 2.34 16.47
N LEU A 107 6.49 2.92 17.37
CA LEU A 107 6.82 2.25 18.63
C LEU A 107 5.54 1.97 19.43
N TYR A 108 5.45 0.84 20.12
CA TYR A 108 4.21 0.43 20.78
C TYR A 108 3.86 1.34 21.97
N ASP A 109 4.83 1.64 22.82
CA ASP A 109 4.66 2.48 24.03
C ASP A 109 4.77 3.99 23.76
N GLY A 110 4.76 4.41 22.50
CA GLY A 110 4.87 5.81 22.12
C GLY A 110 4.09 6.14 20.86
N ASP A 111 4.09 7.42 20.50
CA ASP A 111 3.55 7.89 19.22
C ASP A 111 4.65 8.19 18.19
N GLY A 112 5.88 7.79 18.47
CA GLY A 112 7.02 7.98 17.59
C GLY A 112 6.98 7.03 16.39
N ASP A 113 6.99 7.60 15.19
CA ASP A 113 7.11 6.93 13.89
C ASP A 113 8.53 7.03 13.31
N MET A 114 9.51 7.39 14.15
CA MET A 114 10.91 7.61 13.80
C MET A 114 11.82 6.73 14.67
N PHE A 115 12.88 6.22 14.06
CA PHE A 115 13.99 5.53 14.71
C PHE A 115 15.30 6.10 14.16
N ASP A 116 16.16 6.63 15.02
CA ASP A 116 17.42 7.31 14.62
C ASP A 116 17.25 8.32 13.47
N SER A 117 16.22 9.16 13.55
CA SER A 117 15.82 10.15 12.52
C SER A 117 15.36 9.55 11.17
N VAL A 118 15.18 8.23 11.09
CA VAL A 118 14.63 7.53 9.93
C VAL A 118 13.19 7.11 10.23
N SER A 119 12.28 7.41 9.30
CA SER A 119 10.89 6.99 9.47
C SER A 119 10.75 5.48 9.46
N LEU A 120 10.01 4.95 10.44
CA LEU A 120 9.67 3.54 10.60
C LEU A 120 8.95 2.96 9.37
N LYS A 121 8.33 3.81 8.54
CA LYS A 121 7.75 3.39 7.25
C LYS A 121 8.76 2.69 6.34
N ARG A 122 10.05 3.07 6.44
CA ARG A 122 11.16 2.51 5.64
C ARG A 122 11.61 1.14 6.14
N PHE A 123 11.05 0.65 7.22
CA PHE A 123 11.30 -0.68 7.76
C PHE A 123 10.17 -1.66 7.44
N VAL A 124 9.26 -1.29 6.54
CA VAL A 124 8.15 -2.15 6.11
C VAL A 124 8.12 -2.27 4.61
N MET A 125 8.15 -3.52 4.13
CA MET A 125 7.91 -3.84 2.72
C MET A 125 6.46 -4.28 2.55
N GLN A 126 5.62 -3.37 2.04
CA GLN A 126 4.28 -3.68 1.55
C GLN A 126 4.38 -4.23 0.13
N SER A 127 3.90 -5.44 -0.13
CA SER A 127 3.86 -6.04 -1.46
C SER A 127 2.55 -6.79 -1.68
N VAL A 128 2.16 -6.97 -2.94
CA VAL A 128 0.97 -7.74 -3.31
C VAL A 128 1.41 -8.85 -4.24
N VAL A 129 1.03 -10.08 -3.92
CA VAL A 129 1.21 -11.26 -4.77
C VAL A 129 -0.13 -11.96 -4.85
N ASP A 130 -0.61 -12.20 -6.07
CA ASP A 130 -1.96 -12.70 -6.34
C ASP A 130 -3.02 -11.87 -5.60
N ASN A 131 -3.79 -12.50 -4.71
CA ASN A 131 -4.83 -11.87 -3.91
C ASN A 131 -4.41 -11.55 -2.47
N VAL A 132 -3.10 -11.57 -2.18
CA VAL A 132 -2.58 -11.41 -0.81
C VAL A 132 -1.66 -10.19 -0.74
N VAL A 133 -2.04 -9.24 0.12
CA VAL A 133 -1.14 -8.15 0.53
C VAL A 133 -0.30 -8.64 1.72
N SER A 134 1.01 -8.41 1.64
CA SER A 134 1.98 -8.74 2.68
C SER A 134 2.65 -7.48 3.20
N PHE A 135 2.69 -7.33 4.53
CA PHE A 135 3.43 -6.28 5.23
C PHE A 135 4.57 -6.95 5.99
N ARG A 136 5.77 -6.94 5.41
CA ARG A 136 6.96 -7.48 6.04
C ARG A 136 7.67 -6.37 6.81
N VAL A 137 7.59 -6.42 8.13
CA VAL A 137 8.24 -5.50 9.06
C VAL A 137 9.63 -6.03 9.37
N HIS A 138 10.66 -5.22 9.19
CA HIS A 138 12.05 -5.47 9.56
C HIS A 138 12.37 -4.63 10.79
N ALA A 139 12.37 -5.22 11.98
CA ALA A 139 12.51 -4.47 13.21
C ALA A 139 13.87 -3.74 13.28
N PRO A 140 13.91 -2.41 13.41
CA PRO A 140 15.17 -1.66 13.49
C PRO A 140 15.93 -1.88 14.80
N ALA A 141 15.24 -2.32 15.85
CA ALA A 141 15.78 -2.58 17.17
C ALA A 141 14.97 -3.65 17.88
N ALA A 142 15.55 -4.24 18.93
CA ALA A 142 14.82 -5.07 19.88
C ALA A 142 13.84 -4.19 20.68
N ALA A 143 12.60 -4.17 20.23
CA ALA A 143 11.53 -3.33 20.74
C ALA A 143 10.17 -3.88 20.29
N GLU A 144 9.11 -3.22 20.77
CA GLU A 144 7.74 -3.49 20.38
C GLU A 144 7.22 -2.38 19.47
N PHE A 145 6.47 -2.75 18.44
CA PHE A 145 5.92 -1.84 17.45
C PHE A 145 4.42 -2.08 17.28
N LEU A 146 3.69 -1.04 16.90
CA LEU A 146 2.31 -1.13 16.45
C LEU A 146 2.25 -0.96 14.93
N LEU A 147 1.81 -2.00 14.22
CA LEU A 147 1.47 -1.95 12.80
C LEU A 147 -0.03 -1.72 12.67
N ASP A 148 -0.43 -0.57 12.14
CA ASP A 148 -1.82 -0.21 11.85
C ASP A 148 -2.03 -0.22 10.33
N ILE A 149 -2.92 -1.10 9.85
CA ILE A 149 -3.18 -1.30 8.42
C ILE A 149 -4.51 -0.67 8.07
N PHE A 150 -4.50 0.10 7.00
CA PHE A 150 -5.65 0.82 6.49
C PHE A 150 -5.95 0.38 5.06
N ALA A 151 -7.21 0.45 4.67
CA ALA A 151 -7.64 0.18 3.31
C ALA A 151 -8.66 1.19 2.82
N ASN A 152 -8.75 1.32 1.50
CA ASN A 152 -9.79 2.06 0.81
C ASN A 152 -10.10 1.39 -0.53
N SER A 153 -11.36 1.37 -0.95
CA SER A 153 -11.72 0.92 -2.30
C SER A 153 -11.78 2.13 -3.23
N VAL A 154 -10.87 2.21 -4.18
CA VAL A 154 -10.74 3.31 -5.12
C VAL A 154 -10.55 2.78 -6.53
N THR A 155 -11.38 3.21 -7.47
CA THR A 155 -11.23 2.80 -8.88
C THR A 155 -9.94 3.38 -9.48
N PRO A 156 -9.34 2.75 -10.51
CA PRO A 156 -8.17 3.31 -11.19
C PRO A 156 -8.39 4.75 -11.66
N ARG A 157 -9.60 5.07 -12.16
CA ARG A 157 -9.95 6.42 -12.61
C ARG A 157 -9.91 7.45 -11.48
N GLU A 158 -10.47 7.12 -10.32
CA GLU A 158 -10.41 7.98 -9.13
C GLU A 158 -8.97 8.12 -8.63
N TYR A 159 -8.19 7.04 -8.66
CA TYR A 159 -6.78 7.07 -8.26
C TYR A 159 -5.97 8.08 -9.06
N LEU A 160 -6.19 8.10 -10.37
CA LEU A 160 -5.45 8.96 -11.31
C LEU A 160 -5.89 10.43 -11.27
N THR A 161 -6.92 10.79 -10.50
CA THR A 161 -7.28 12.21 -10.27
C THR A 161 -6.26 12.94 -9.41
N GLY A 162 -5.50 12.21 -8.58
CA GLY A 162 -4.59 12.79 -7.59
C GLY A 162 -5.27 13.40 -6.37
N GLU A 163 -6.59 13.26 -6.24
CA GLU A 163 -7.31 13.74 -5.06
C GLU A 163 -6.92 12.96 -3.80
N PRO A 164 -6.87 13.61 -2.62
CA PRO A 164 -6.52 12.94 -1.37
C PRO A 164 -7.45 11.77 -1.05
N MET A 165 -6.87 10.60 -0.86
CA MET A 165 -7.60 9.39 -0.49
C MET A 165 -7.77 9.28 1.01
N LYS A 166 -8.96 8.85 1.44
CA LYS A 166 -9.26 8.63 2.86
C LYS A 166 -9.15 7.14 3.18
N PHE A 167 -8.12 6.80 3.92
CA PHE A 167 -7.91 5.46 4.43
C PHE A 167 -8.58 5.31 5.79
N LYS A 168 -9.22 4.15 6.03
CA LYS A 168 -9.77 3.77 7.34
C LYS A 168 -9.03 2.52 7.83
N SER A 169 -8.71 2.48 9.11
CA SER A 169 -8.02 1.35 9.74
C SER A 169 -8.89 0.10 9.61
N VAL A 170 -8.31 -1.00 9.13
CA VAL A 170 -8.99 -2.29 8.98
C VAL A 170 -8.47 -3.32 9.98
N CYS A 171 -7.19 -3.27 10.35
CA CYS A 171 -6.64 -4.16 11.37
C CYS A 171 -5.34 -3.62 11.98
N LYS A 172 -4.97 -4.14 13.17
CA LYS A 172 -3.77 -3.75 13.89
C LYS A 172 -3.06 -4.96 14.49
N PHE A 173 -1.74 -4.87 14.54
CA PHE A 173 -0.86 -5.90 15.08
C PHE A 173 0.20 -5.28 15.99
N LYS A 174 0.47 -5.94 17.11
CA LYS A 174 1.68 -5.72 17.89
C LYS A 174 2.80 -6.56 17.29
N ILE A 175 3.89 -5.94 16.88
CA ILE A 175 5.09 -6.62 16.40
C ILE A 175 6.12 -6.62 17.53
N VAL A 176 6.60 -7.79 17.93
CA VAL A 176 7.58 -7.92 19.02
C VAL A 176 8.90 -8.43 18.45
N CYS A 177 9.96 -7.65 18.64
CA CYS A 177 11.33 -8.06 18.38
C CYS A 177 12.06 -8.20 19.71
N SER A 178 12.23 -9.43 20.18
CA SER A 178 12.91 -9.69 21.47
C SER A 178 14.42 -9.49 21.39
N GLU A 179 15.03 -9.91 20.28
CA GLU A 179 16.48 -9.85 20.09
C GLU A 179 16.80 -9.56 18.62
N LEU A 180 17.90 -8.86 18.38
CA LEU A 180 18.36 -8.52 17.04
C LEU A 180 19.84 -8.85 16.88
N HIS A 181 20.14 -9.82 16.02
CA HIS A 181 21.50 -10.31 15.78
C HIS A 181 22.26 -9.52 14.71
N THR A 182 21.53 -8.77 13.88
CA THR A 182 22.10 -7.99 12.77
C THR A 182 21.39 -6.66 12.66
N VAL A 183 22.14 -5.60 12.37
CA VAL A 183 21.56 -4.27 12.16
C VAL A 183 20.67 -4.30 10.92
N MET A 184 19.38 -4.03 11.09
CA MET A 184 18.46 -3.83 9.97
C MET A 184 18.68 -2.45 9.37
N VAL A 185 18.88 -2.40 8.05
CA VAL A 185 18.98 -1.15 7.31
C VAL A 185 17.61 -0.76 6.78
N PRO A 186 17.27 0.54 6.74
CA PRO A 186 16.01 0.99 6.15
C PRO A 186 15.99 0.67 4.65
N LEU A 187 14.82 0.36 4.11
CA LEU A 187 14.59 0.25 2.67
C LEU A 187 14.95 1.58 1.99
N PRO A 188 15.43 1.58 0.72
CA PRO A 188 15.68 2.79 -0.06
C PRO A 188 14.49 3.76 -0.06
N ASP A 189 14.78 5.07 -0.11
CA ASP A 189 13.78 6.12 0.02
C ASP A 189 12.97 6.34 -1.27
N CYS A 190 12.24 5.31 -1.66
CA CYS A 190 11.33 5.33 -2.80
C CYS A 190 10.00 6.03 -2.48
N ALA A 191 9.23 6.32 -3.52
CA ALA A 191 7.86 6.79 -3.36
C ALA A 191 7.01 5.85 -2.49
N SER A 192 6.00 6.42 -1.83
CA SER A 192 5.09 5.68 -0.96
C SER A 192 4.20 4.69 -1.73
N GLY A 193 3.70 3.68 -1.00
CA GLY A 193 2.83 2.63 -1.54
C GLY A 193 3.52 1.28 -1.65
N GLU A 194 2.86 0.37 -2.36
CA GLU A 194 3.30 -1.02 -2.53
C GLU A 194 4.54 -1.16 -3.42
N TRP A 195 5.36 -2.16 -3.11
CA TRP A 195 6.48 -2.64 -3.91
C TRP A 195 6.00 -3.69 -4.90
N GLY A 196 6.61 -3.69 -6.09
CA GLY A 196 6.31 -4.58 -7.20
C GLY A 196 5.44 -3.95 -8.29
N PRO A 197 5.18 -4.71 -9.37
CA PRO A 197 4.52 -4.22 -10.58
C PRO A 197 3.00 -4.18 -10.52
N VAL A 198 2.37 -4.73 -9.48
CA VAL A 198 0.91 -4.88 -9.39
C VAL A 198 0.18 -3.55 -9.57
N LYS A 199 0.66 -2.48 -8.93
CA LYS A 199 0.14 -1.12 -9.11
C LYS A 199 0.22 -0.65 -10.56
N ALA A 200 1.33 -0.92 -11.24
CA ALA A 200 1.59 -0.52 -12.62
C ALA A 200 0.66 -1.24 -13.59
N THR A 201 0.47 -2.55 -13.39
CA THR A 201 -0.49 -3.34 -14.17
C THR A 201 -1.92 -2.84 -13.94
N ARG A 202 -2.34 -2.69 -12.67
CA ARG A 202 -3.70 -2.27 -12.30
C ARG A 202 -4.06 -0.88 -12.83
N LEU A 203 -3.17 0.10 -12.71
CA LEU A 203 -3.47 1.50 -13.04
C LEU A 203 -3.14 1.83 -14.49
N PHE A 204 -2.01 1.34 -15.01
CA PHE A 204 -1.46 1.75 -16.30
C PHE A 204 -1.41 0.63 -17.33
N GLY A 205 -1.77 -0.60 -16.97
CA GLY A 205 -1.69 -1.72 -17.91
C GLY A 205 -0.26 -2.10 -18.30
N LEU A 206 0.72 -1.75 -17.44
CA LEU A 206 2.10 -2.18 -17.56
C LEU A 206 2.24 -3.60 -16.99
N VAL A 207 2.28 -4.59 -17.86
CA VAL A 207 2.40 -6.01 -17.50
C VAL A 207 3.89 -6.38 -17.47
N PRO A 208 4.43 -6.88 -16.34
CA PRO A 208 5.84 -7.24 -16.27
C PRO A 208 6.17 -8.39 -17.21
N ILE A 209 7.27 -8.29 -17.95
CA ILE A 209 7.81 -9.36 -18.83
C ILE A 209 8.93 -10.11 -18.11
N THR A 210 9.87 -9.38 -17.49
CA THR A 210 11.07 -10.00 -16.92
C THR A 210 10.95 -10.29 -15.42
N HIS A 211 10.48 -9.33 -14.62
CA HIS A 211 10.47 -9.43 -13.16
C HIS A 211 9.07 -9.20 -12.58
N PRO A 212 8.31 -10.26 -12.26
CA PRO A 212 6.99 -10.11 -11.65
C PRO A 212 7.05 -9.79 -10.15
N ASP A 213 8.17 -10.10 -9.50
CA ASP A 213 8.36 -9.97 -8.05
C ASP A 213 8.93 -8.61 -7.64
N ALA A 214 8.51 -8.13 -6.48
CA ALA A 214 8.95 -6.85 -5.92
C ALA A 214 10.44 -6.80 -5.54
N LEU A 215 11.05 -7.95 -5.28
CA LEU A 215 12.46 -8.12 -4.93
C LEU A 215 13.22 -8.74 -6.09
N ILE A 216 14.29 -8.09 -6.54
CA ILE A 216 15.14 -8.56 -7.63
C ILE A 216 16.57 -8.75 -7.10
N PHE A 217 17.19 -9.86 -7.47
CA PHE A 217 18.63 -10.08 -7.30
C PHE A 217 19.30 -9.90 -8.66
N ALA A 218 20.29 -9.02 -8.73
CA ALA A 218 20.94 -8.66 -9.99
C ALA A 218 22.46 -8.64 -9.85
N GLY A 219 23.14 -8.77 -11.01
CA GLY A 219 24.57 -8.58 -11.13
C GLY A 219 24.95 -7.09 -11.18
N LYS A 220 25.80 -6.73 -12.14
CA LYS A 220 26.24 -5.33 -12.36
C LYS A 220 25.26 -4.51 -13.17
N ASP A 221 24.43 -5.17 -13.96
CA ASP A 221 23.41 -4.60 -14.81
C ASP A 221 22.10 -5.37 -14.66
N LEU A 222 20.99 -4.70 -15.02
CA LEU A 222 19.65 -5.26 -14.95
C LEU A 222 18.78 -4.65 -16.04
N GLU A 223 18.03 -5.50 -16.74
CA GLU A 223 16.99 -5.07 -17.68
C GLU A 223 15.60 -5.43 -17.15
N ILE A 224 14.77 -4.41 -16.91
CA ILE A 224 13.37 -4.57 -16.49
C ILE A 224 12.49 -4.20 -17.67
N GLN A 225 11.66 -5.14 -18.12
CA GLN A 225 10.77 -4.94 -19.26
C GLN A 225 9.31 -5.08 -18.86
N PHE A 226 8.46 -4.24 -19.44
CA PHE A 226 7.01 -4.29 -19.33
C PHE A 226 6.37 -4.23 -20.72
N ARG A 227 5.29 -4.98 -20.90
CA ARG A 227 4.37 -4.80 -22.03
C ARG A 227 3.26 -3.81 -21.64
N MET A 228 3.04 -2.83 -22.50
CA MET A 228 1.97 -1.85 -22.40
C MET A 228 0.71 -2.44 -23.05
N SER A 229 -0.32 -2.69 -22.25
CA SER A 229 -1.64 -3.11 -22.76
C SER A 229 -2.50 -1.94 -23.25
N LYS A 230 -2.05 -0.71 -23.03
CA LYS A 230 -2.66 0.53 -23.53
C LYS A 230 -1.57 1.59 -23.75
N PRO A 231 -1.82 2.61 -24.60
CA PRO A 231 -0.83 3.64 -24.89
C PRO A 231 -0.47 4.48 -23.66
N LEU A 232 0.84 4.60 -23.38
CA LEU A 232 1.41 5.40 -22.28
C LEU A 232 2.50 6.32 -22.82
N THR A 233 2.79 7.39 -22.07
CA THR A 233 3.86 8.34 -22.42
C THR A 233 4.59 8.84 -21.16
N ASP A 234 5.67 9.58 -21.38
CA ASP A 234 6.44 10.28 -20.35
C ASP A 234 6.96 9.35 -19.26
N PHE A 235 7.62 8.26 -19.66
CA PHE A 235 8.31 7.39 -18.72
C PHE A 235 9.44 8.14 -18.02
N MET A 236 9.39 8.13 -16.70
CA MET A 236 10.47 8.62 -15.84
C MET A 236 10.82 7.55 -14.84
N SER A 237 12.08 7.53 -14.43
CA SER A 237 12.58 6.55 -13.49
C SER A 237 13.64 7.13 -12.57
N THR A 238 13.64 6.69 -11.32
CA THR A 238 14.59 7.16 -10.30
C THR A 238 15.22 5.95 -9.62
N LEU A 239 16.53 6.02 -9.39
CA LEU A 239 17.27 4.99 -8.67
C LEU A 239 17.77 5.57 -7.34
N HIS A 240 17.47 4.88 -6.26
CA HIS A 240 17.78 5.29 -4.89
C HIS A 240 18.73 4.27 -4.25
N LYS A 241 19.68 4.76 -3.45
CA LYS A 241 20.50 3.96 -2.54
C LYS A 241 20.80 4.77 -1.29
N ASN A 242 20.71 4.13 -0.12
CA ASN A 242 20.99 4.80 1.14
C ASN A 242 22.40 5.37 1.19
N GLY A 243 22.53 6.64 1.58
CA GLY A 243 23.81 7.34 1.67
C GLY A 243 24.44 7.71 0.32
N ALA A 244 23.81 7.41 -0.80
CA ALA A 244 24.30 7.76 -2.14
C ALA A 244 23.73 9.09 -2.64
N ASP A 245 24.47 9.74 -3.55
CA ASP A 245 24.03 10.96 -4.23
C ASP A 245 23.11 10.62 -5.41
N GLU A 246 21.82 10.99 -5.31
CA GLU A 246 20.81 10.74 -6.33
C GLU A 246 21.18 11.32 -7.71
N LYS A 247 21.92 12.43 -7.76
CA LYS A 247 22.36 13.02 -9.04
C LYS A 247 23.29 12.08 -9.78
N LYS A 248 24.13 11.32 -9.08
CA LYS A 248 25.00 10.31 -9.70
C LYS A 248 24.18 9.12 -10.19
N LEU A 249 23.21 8.68 -9.40
CA LEU A 249 22.34 7.54 -9.72
C LEU A 249 21.40 7.81 -10.89
N SER A 250 21.01 9.07 -11.15
CA SER A 250 20.17 9.43 -12.29
C SER A 250 20.76 9.05 -13.66
N LYS A 251 22.09 8.91 -13.75
CA LYS A 251 22.80 8.49 -14.98
C LYS A 251 22.89 6.97 -15.12
N CYS A 252 22.51 6.22 -14.09
CA CYS A 252 22.59 4.76 -14.05
C CYS A 252 21.39 4.08 -14.70
N VAL A 253 20.32 4.83 -15.02
CA VAL A 253 19.12 4.29 -15.64
C VAL A 253 18.91 4.93 -17.00
N THR A 254 18.64 4.09 -18.00
CA THR A 254 18.11 4.51 -19.29
C THR A 254 16.86 3.71 -19.60
N HIS A 255 15.95 4.28 -20.39
CA HIS A 255 14.80 3.55 -20.87
C HIS A 255 14.58 3.77 -22.36
N ARG A 256 13.94 2.80 -23.00
CA ARG A 256 13.53 2.86 -24.41
C ARG A 256 12.22 2.14 -24.60
N ILE A 257 11.48 2.55 -25.63
CA ILE A 257 10.30 1.84 -26.12
C ILE A 257 10.74 1.00 -27.31
N ILE A 258 10.42 -0.29 -27.30
CA ILE A 258 10.73 -1.31 -28.30
C ILE A 258 9.38 -1.77 -28.88
N ASP A 259 9.30 -1.91 -30.20
CA ASP A 259 8.11 -2.43 -30.91
C ASP A 259 6.79 -1.73 -30.55
N GLU A 260 6.85 -0.46 -30.15
CA GLU A 260 5.74 0.41 -29.72
C GLU A 260 5.01 0.00 -28.42
N ASP A 261 5.09 -1.26 -27.98
CA ASP A 261 4.36 -1.79 -26.84
C ASP A 261 5.25 -2.26 -25.68
N ILE A 262 6.57 -2.36 -25.83
CA ILE A 262 7.48 -2.78 -24.76
C ILE A 262 8.30 -1.60 -24.26
N VAL A 263 8.20 -1.28 -22.97
CA VAL A 263 9.14 -0.37 -22.30
C VAL A 263 10.22 -1.19 -21.61
N SER A 264 11.48 -0.90 -21.93
CA SER A 264 12.67 -1.52 -21.33
C SER A 264 13.45 -0.47 -20.54
N PHE A 265 13.74 -0.78 -19.28
CA PHE A 265 14.61 -0.01 -18.40
C PHE A 265 15.91 -0.77 -18.20
N VAL A 266 17.04 -0.16 -18.59
CA VAL A 266 18.38 -0.71 -18.38
C VAL A 266 19.05 0.05 -17.25
N ILE A 267 19.44 -0.68 -16.21
CA ILE A 267 20.06 -0.17 -14.99
C ILE A 267 21.50 -0.68 -14.93
N ASN A 268 22.45 0.22 -14.72
CA ASN A 268 23.86 -0.11 -14.49
C ASN A 268 24.25 0.30 -13.07
N PHE A 269 24.49 -0.67 -12.20
CA PHE A 269 24.80 -0.40 -10.79
C PHE A 269 26.25 0.08 -10.64
N PRO A 270 26.49 1.25 -10.01
CA PRO A 270 27.84 1.77 -9.84
C PRO A 270 28.66 0.94 -8.85
N GLU A 271 28.00 0.27 -7.91
CA GLU A 271 28.61 -0.56 -6.88
C GLU A 271 27.59 -1.59 -6.37
N GLU A 272 28.04 -2.54 -5.54
CA GLU A 272 27.15 -3.51 -4.92
C GLU A 272 26.29 -2.83 -3.83
N GLY A 273 25.14 -3.43 -3.56
CA GLY A 273 24.25 -3.00 -2.48
C GLY A 273 22.78 -3.09 -2.81
N GLN A 274 21.98 -2.48 -1.94
CA GLN A 274 20.53 -2.45 -2.06
C GLN A 274 20.06 -1.13 -2.68
N TYR A 275 19.27 -1.25 -3.74
CA TYR A 275 18.75 -0.15 -4.53
C TYR A 275 17.23 -0.17 -4.54
N GLY A 276 16.63 1.02 -4.63
CA GLY A 276 15.21 1.21 -4.89
C GLY A 276 15.02 1.80 -6.27
N PHE A 277 14.18 1.18 -7.10
CA PHE A 277 13.94 1.65 -8.46
C PHE A 277 12.49 2.05 -8.63
N ASP A 278 12.22 3.34 -8.79
CA ASP A 278 10.88 3.90 -9.03
C ASP A 278 10.61 4.11 -10.52
N VAL A 279 9.39 3.83 -10.95
CA VAL A 279 8.89 4.11 -12.30
C VAL A 279 7.65 4.99 -12.23
N TYR A 280 7.62 6.01 -13.07
CA TYR A 280 6.52 6.95 -13.24
C TYR A 280 6.09 6.99 -14.71
N THR A 281 4.80 7.14 -14.94
CA THR A 281 4.24 7.26 -16.29
C THR A 281 2.91 8.02 -16.22
N ARG A 282 2.33 8.32 -17.39
CA ARG A 282 0.97 8.84 -17.52
C ARG A 282 0.29 8.28 -18.76
N GLU A 283 -1.03 8.24 -18.72
CA GLU A 283 -1.83 7.89 -19.90
C GLU A 283 -1.72 8.95 -20.99
N ILE A 284 -1.75 8.51 -22.24
CA ILE A 284 -1.92 9.42 -23.38
C ILE A 284 -3.35 9.95 -23.32
N SER A 285 -3.52 11.25 -23.16
CA SER A 285 -4.82 11.89 -23.28
C SER A 285 -5.33 11.68 -24.70
N ALA A 286 -6.30 10.78 -24.89
CA ALA A 286 -7.01 10.72 -26.15
C ALA A 286 -7.68 12.08 -26.39
N PRO A 287 -7.56 12.69 -27.59
CA PRO A 287 -8.41 13.82 -27.94
C PRO A 287 -9.85 13.35 -27.77
N SER A 288 -10.63 14.09 -26.99
CA SER A 288 -12.06 13.84 -26.82
C SER A 288 -12.71 13.80 -28.20
N LEU A 289 -12.96 12.60 -28.72
CA LEU A 289 -13.79 12.43 -29.92
C LEU A 289 -15.14 13.09 -29.61
N GLY A 290 -15.51 14.01 -30.50
CA GLY A 290 -16.60 14.95 -30.34
C GLY A 290 -17.94 14.32 -29.98
N GLY A 291 -18.82 15.17 -29.43
CA GLY A 291 -20.09 14.81 -28.83
C GLY A 291 -20.91 13.80 -29.63
N ALA A 292 -21.20 12.67 -28.99
CA ALA A 292 -22.43 11.95 -29.24
C ALA A 292 -23.56 12.78 -28.62
N SER A 293 -24.39 13.37 -29.48
CA SER A 293 -25.61 14.09 -29.12
C SER A 293 -26.61 13.13 -28.49
N ASP A 294 -26.59 13.02 -27.17
CA ASP A 294 -27.67 12.39 -26.42
C ASP A 294 -28.86 13.36 -26.37
N HIS A 295 -29.84 13.12 -27.23
CA HIS A 295 -31.16 13.75 -27.11
C HIS A 295 -31.85 13.24 -25.84
N ARG A 296 -31.91 14.08 -24.79
CA ARG A 296 -32.89 13.95 -23.70
C ARG A 296 -33.73 15.23 -23.59
N PRO A 297 -35.06 15.12 -23.35
CA PRO A 297 -35.93 16.28 -23.26
C PRO A 297 -35.86 16.95 -21.87
N HIS A 298 -36.18 18.24 -21.91
CA HIS A 298 -36.16 19.28 -20.88
C HIS A 298 -36.42 18.91 -19.41
N SER A 299 -35.60 19.50 -18.53
CA SER A 299 -36.02 20.07 -17.24
C SER A 299 -35.12 21.27 -16.88
N PRO A 300 -35.64 22.34 -16.22
CA PRO A 300 -34.98 23.64 -16.18
C PRO A 300 -34.08 23.85 -14.94
N ASN A 301 -33.00 24.62 -15.16
CA ASN A 301 -32.24 25.43 -14.22
C ASN A 301 -31.60 24.78 -12.98
N ILE A 302 -30.37 24.27 -13.16
CA ILE A 302 -29.28 24.49 -12.20
C ILE A 302 -28.04 24.93 -13.02
N ARG A 303 -27.53 26.13 -12.73
CA ARG A 303 -26.29 26.66 -13.34
C ARG A 303 -25.13 25.73 -13.03
N ALA A 304 -24.62 25.03 -14.04
CA ALA A 304 -23.30 24.41 -13.98
C ALA A 304 -22.21 25.50 -13.82
N PRO A 305 -21.18 25.29 -12.99
CA PRO A 305 -20.06 26.22 -12.92
C PRO A 305 -19.28 26.23 -14.24
N PRO A 306 -18.57 27.32 -14.57
CA PRO A 306 -17.86 27.43 -15.83
C PRO A 306 -16.77 26.36 -15.90
N SER A 307 -16.80 25.55 -16.96
CA SER A 307 -15.72 24.64 -17.32
C SER A 307 -14.48 25.44 -17.65
N SER A 308 -13.59 25.62 -16.67
CA SER A 308 -12.24 26.10 -16.90
C SER A 308 -11.52 25.06 -17.76
N GLY A 309 -11.12 25.47 -18.97
CA GLY A 309 -10.27 24.68 -19.85
C GLY A 309 -8.93 24.40 -19.17
N ARG A 310 -8.84 23.28 -18.46
CA ARG A 310 -7.58 22.71 -18.00
C ARG A 310 -7.03 21.90 -19.17
N ASN A 311 -5.80 22.20 -19.58
CA ASN A 311 -5.02 21.33 -20.44
C ASN A 311 -5.14 19.88 -19.95
N ASN A 312 -5.84 19.04 -20.71
CA ASN A 312 -6.06 17.61 -20.45
C ASN A 312 -4.72 16.87 -20.57
N LYS A 313 -3.76 17.07 -19.68
CA LYS A 313 -2.60 16.19 -19.53
C LYS A 313 -2.81 15.39 -18.26
N CYS A 314 -2.94 14.07 -18.38
CA CYS A 314 -2.99 13.17 -17.23
C CYS A 314 -1.78 13.38 -16.30
N LEU A 315 -1.94 13.17 -15.00
CA LEU A 315 -0.87 13.35 -14.01
C LEU A 315 0.24 12.31 -14.21
N LEU A 316 1.50 12.74 -14.22
CA LEU A 316 2.62 11.81 -14.08
C LEU A 316 2.53 11.20 -12.68
N THR A 317 2.38 9.88 -12.64
CA THR A 317 2.04 9.17 -11.41
C THR A 317 3.04 8.05 -11.19
N HIS A 318 3.47 7.88 -9.94
CA HIS A 318 4.25 6.72 -9.53
C HIS A 318 3.45 5.46 -9.78
N CYS A 319 4.01 4.51 -10.52
CA CYS A 319 3.30 3.30 -10.92
C CYS A 319 3.95 2.02 -10.40
N CYS A 320 5.26 1.99 -10.21
CA CYS A 320 5.98 0.77 -9.81
C CYS A 320 7.19 1.14 -8.97
N LYS A 321 7.55 0.26 -8.02
CA LYS A 321 8.88 0.29 -7.41
C LYS A 321 9.43 -1.11 -7.12
N TYR A 322 10.73 -1.30 -7.31
CA TYR A 322 11.42 -2.56 -6.99
C TYR A 322 12.52 -2.35 -5.96
N LEU A 323 12.67 -3.34 -5.08
CA LEU A 323 13.85 -3.49 -4.24
C LEU A 323 14.84 -4.37 -4.99
N ILE A 324 16.05 -3.87 -5.22
CA ILE A 324 17.05 -4.58 -6.01
C ILE A 324 18.30 -4.79 -5.18
N ASN A 325 18.69 -6.04 -4.97
CA ASN A 325 19.96 -6.41 -4.35
C ASN A 325 20.98 -6.72 -5.45
N SER A 326 21.89 -5.78 -5.71
CA SER A 326 22.99 -5.94 -6.67
C SER A 326 24.24 -6.49 -5.98
N SER A 327 24.81 -7.56 -6.53
CA SER A 327 26.11 -8.11 -6.10
C SER A 327 26.85 -8.72 -7.28
N LYS A 328 28.20 -8.70 -7.27
CA LYS A 328 29.02 -9.34 -8.32
C LYS A 328 28.88 -10.86 -8.38
N ARG A 329 28.28 -11.47 -7.35
CA ARG A 329 28.08 -12.93 -7.25
C ARG A 329 26.78 -13.42 -7.89
N ASN A 330 25.87 -12.51 -8.20
CA ASN A 330 24.61 -12.79 -8.89
C ASN A 330 24.80 -12.64 -10.40
#